data_AF-A0AAN6QTL3-F1
#
_entry.id   AF-A0AAN6QTL3-F1
#
_cell.length_a   1.000
_cell.length_b   1.000
_cell.length_c   1.000
_cell.angle_alpha   90.00
_cell.angle_beta   90.00
_cell.angle_gamma   90.00
#
_symmetry.space_group_name_H-M   'P 1'
#
loop_
_entity.id
_entity.type
_entity.pdbx_description
1 polymer ?
#
loop_
_entity_poly.entity_id
_entity_poly.type
_entity_poly.pdbx_seq_one_letter_code
_entity_poly.pdbx_strand_id
1 'polypeptide(L)'
;MASNSSFNGDFQQAQASRVRASFLLTAAITERNALRAAALGAQRRYDALLNSIGSDPRFAMGVQHAWRVYKDAEAALATAEQRVVTAQSEMRVAHTRLSRLENMRREEEDTTSGANRGSHARYSNVRSEGAYGRRNDYFDSGAEYQKSRNQYRDRQQEKNQGGSSRRRSASPQFVPMSAPSAPKKQRANRITSNQIQAWHAACTEAFKDKTAMRAFPEPPTEPCSDLTCALTSRTLKACKCNIKKCFAGRSTLKTDRLQFHPDKFSAVPEDVREQVKKAAGEIFVVVNGILN
;
A
#
# COMPACT_ATOMS: atom_id res chain seq x y z
N MET A 1 40.46 -10.71 -8.91
CA MET A 1 39.88 -11.04 -7.58
C MET A 1 39.79 -9.85 -6.61
N ALA A 2 40.19 -8.62 -6.98
CA ALA A 2 40.12 -7.46 -6.07
C ALA A 2 38.74 -6.76 -5.99
N SER A 3 37.78 -7.11 -6.86
CA SER A 3 36.49 -6.40 -6.97
C SER A 3 35.46 -6.77 -5.89
N ASN A 4 35.57 -7.96 -5.29
CA ASN A 4 34.53 -8.48 -4.38
C ASN A 4 34.59 -7.85 -2.98
N SER A 5 35.72 -7.27 -2.57
CA SER A 5 35.83 -6.63 -1.24
C SER A 5 35.11 -5.29 -1.19
N SER A 6 35.18 -4.49 -2.26
CA SER A 6 34.54 -3.17 -2.34
C SER A 6 33.02 -3.28 -2.29
N PHE A 7 32.44 -4.22 -3.05
CA PHE A 7 30.99 -4.40 -3.10
C PHE A 7 30.40 -4.82 -1.74
N ASN A 8 31.07 -5.74 -1.04
CA ASN A 8 30.64 -6.16 0.29
C ASN A 8 30.67 -5.00 1.31
N GLY A 9 31.68 -4.13 1.23
CA GLY A 9 31.75 -2.91 2.03
C GLY A 9 30.58 -1.96 1.77
N ASP A 10 30.29 -1.67 0.50
CA ASP A 10 29.17 -0.81 0.10
C ASP A 10 27.81 -1.38 0.54
N PHE A 11 27.66 -2.70 0.44
CA PHE A 11 26.45 -3.40 0.86
C PHE A 11 26.23 -3.30 2.37
N GLN A 12 27.25 -3.58 3.17
CA GLN A 12 27.20 -3.42 4.63
C GLN A 12 26.92 -1.96 5.01
N GLN A 13 27.55 -0.99 4.34
CA GLN A 13 27.31 0.43 4.57
C GLN A 13 25.85 0.84 4.25
N ALA A 14 25.28 0.31 3.16
CA ALA A 14 23.89 0.56 2.79
C ALA A 14 22.91 -0.06 3.80
N GLN A 15 23.18 -1.28 4.28
CA GLN A 15 22.40 -1.91 5.35
C GLN A 15 22.45 -1.09 6.65
N ALA A 16 23.63 -0.68 7.09
CA ALA A 16 23.79 0.17 8.27
C ALA A 16 23.06 1.50 8.12
N SER A 17 23.09 2.10 6.93
CA SER A 17 22.37 3.34 6.64
C SER A 17 20.85 3.15 6.70
N ARG A 18 20.32 2.01 6.21
CA ARG A 18 18.89 1.67 6.34
C ARG A 18 18.47 1.52 7.80
N VAL A 19 19.28 0.83 8.61
CA VAL A 19 19.00 0.66 10.05
C VAL A 19 18.98 2.00 10.77
N ARG A 20 19.98 2.87 10.51
CA ARG A 20 20.02 4.23 11.08
C ARG A 20 18.79 5.05 10.68
N ALA A 21 18.44 5.08 9.40
CA ALA A 21 17.28 5.83 8.91
C ALA A 21 15.96 5.32 9.54
N SER A 22 15.84 4.00 9.73
CA SER A 22 14.69 3.40 10.44
C SER A 22 14.61 3.85 11.91
N PHE A 23 15.75 3.94 12.59
CA PHE A 23 15.81 4.42 13.97
C PHE A 23 15.42 5.90 14.06
N LEU A 24 15.96 6.75 13.17
CA LEU A 24 15.63 8.17 13.09
C LEU A 24 14.13 8.40 12.85
N LEU A 25 13.53 7.64 11.93
CA LEU A 25 12.10 7.71 11.67
C LEU A 25 11.26 7.33 12.90
N THR A 26 11.66 6.27 13.61
CA THR A 26 10.96 5.83 14.82
C THR A 26 11.06 6.87 15.94
N ALA A 27 12.24 7.47 16.14
CA ALA A 27 12.45 8.55 17.09
C ALA A 27 11.60 9.79 16.74
N ALA A 28 11.60 10.22 15.47
CA ALA A 28 10.83 11.36 15.01
C ALA A 28 9.30 11.15 15.18
N ILE A 29 8.80 9.95 14.88
CA ILE A 29 7.37 9.61 15.10
C ILE A 29 7.02 9.68 16.59
N THR A 30 7.91 9.18 17.45
CA THR A 30 7.71 9.19 18.91
C THR A 30 7.68 10.61 19.44
N GLU A 31 8.64 11.45 19.04
CA GLU A 31 8.69 12.87 19.38
C GLU A 31 7.43 13.62 18.92
N ARG A 32 7.02 13.45 17.65
CA ARG A 32 5.79 14.04 17.11
C ARG A 32 4.56 13.64 17.93
N ASN A 33 4.44 12.37 18.31
CA ASN A 33 3.30 11.89 19.09
C ASN A 33 3.27 12.52 20.50
N ALA A 34 4.43 12.66 21.15
CA ALA A 34 4.53 13.34 22.45
C ALA A 34 4.15 14.82 22.35
N LEU A 35 4.67 15.53 21.34
CA LEU A 35 4.34 16.94 21.10
C LEU A 35 2.86 17.15 20.74
N ARG A 36 2.27 16.22 19.98
CA ARG A 36 0.83 16.26 19.68
C ARG A 36 -0.02 16.14 20.95
N ALA A 37 0.36 15.25 21.86
CA ALA A 37 -0.31 15.12 23.15
C ALA A 37 -0.16 16.40 24.00
N ALA A 38 1.02 17.01 23.99
CA ALA A 38 1.28 18.28 24.68
C ALA A 38 0.44 19.44 24.11
N ALA A 39 0.38 19.59 22.78
CA ALA A 39 -0.42 20.60 22.09
C ALA A 39 -1.92 20.45 22.43
N LEU A 40 -2.47 19.22 22.40
CA LEU A 40 -3.85 18.94 22.80
C LEU A 40 -4.10 19.23 24.29
N GLY A 41 -3.09 19.05 25.14
CA GLY A 41 -3.15 19.43 26.55
C GLY A 41 -3.22 20.96 26.73
N ALA A 42 -2.38 21.70 26.02
CA ALA A 42 -2.35 23.15 26.04
C ALA A 42 -3.64 23.76 25.49
N GLN A 43 -4.15 23.22 24.38
CA GLN A 43 -5.42 23.63 23.78
C GLN A 43 -6.57 23.48 24.78
N ARG A 44 -6.72 22.31 25.42
CA ARG A 44 -7.77 22.09 26.42
C ARG A 44 -7.72 23.06 27.60
N ARG A 45 -6.51 23.44 28.04
CA ARG A 45 -6.35 24.45 29.11
C ARG A 45 -6.78 25.84 28.66
N TYR A 46 -6.41 26.22 27.45
CA TYR A 46 -6.84 27.48 26.85
C TYR A 46 -8.36 27.53 26.69
N ASP A 47 -8.98 26.49 26.13
CA ASP A 47 -10.42 26.39 25.95
C ASP A 47 -11.17 26.39 27.30
N ALA A 48 -10.63 25.71 28.32
CA ALA A 48 -11.23 25.73 29.66
C ALA A 48 -11.25 27.14 30.26
N LEU A 49 -10.19 27.92 30.07
CA LEU A 49 -10.15 29.31 30.52
C LEU A 49 -11.13 30.17 29.72
N LEU A 50 -11.21 30.03 28.39
CA LEU A 50 -12.18 30.78 27.57
C LEU A 50 -13.64 30.53 27.98
N ASN A 51 -13.96 29.33 28.45
CA ASN A 51 -15.32 28.98 28.89
C ASN A 51 -15.62 29.42 30.33
N SER A 52 -14.62 29.84 31.10
CA SER A 52 -14.84 30.39 32.44
C SER A 52 -15.11 31.90 32.36
N ILE A 53 -16.12 32.36 33.10
CA ILE A 53 -16.46 33.78 33.19
C ILE A 53 -15.55 34.41 34.25
N GLY A 54 -14.68 35.34 33.84
CA GLY A 54 -13.83 36.11 34.73
C GLY A 54 -13.58 37.50 34.18
N SER A 55 -13.74 38.53 35.02
CA SER A 55 -13.55 39.94 34.65
C SER A 55 -12.26 40.54 35.23
N ASP A 56 -11.56 39.80 36.09
CA ASP A 56 -10.33 40.24 36.75
C ASP A 56 -9.17 40.33 35.73
N PRO A 57 -8.37 41.41 35.71
CA PRO A 57 -7.12 41.49 34.95
C PRO A 57 -6.21 40.24 35.05
N ARG A 58 -6.20 39.55 36.20
CA ARG A 58 -5.47 38.30 36.39
C ARG A 58 -5.98 37.17 35.49
N PHE A 59 -7.29 37.12 35.26
CA PHE A 59 -7.89 36.16 34.35
C PHE A 59 -7.47 36.42 32.90
N ALA A 60 -7.48 37.69 32.46
CA ALA A 60 -7.01 38.07 31.12
C ALA A 60 -5.54 37.69 30.89
N MET A 61 -4.66 37.93 31.87
CA MET A 61 -3.27 37.49 31.82
C MET A 61 -3.15 35.96 31.74
N GLY A 62 -3.99 35.22 32.48
CA GLY A 62 -4.05 33.77 32.45
C GLY A 62 -4.43 33.22 31.06
N VAL A 63 -5.46 33.79 30.44
CA VAL A 63 -5.89 33.43 29.08
C VAL A 63 -4.77 33.72 28.06
N GLN A 64 -4.15 34.90 28.14
CA GLN A 64 -3.06 35.28 27.23
C GLN A 64 -1.83 34.37 27.38
N HIS A 65 -1.49 33.99 28.62
CA HIS A 65 -0.41 33.03 28.88
C HIS A 65 -0.75 31.64 28.31
N ALA A 66 -1.95 31.13 28.56
CA ALA A 66 -2.38 29.83 28.03
C ALA A 66 -2.39 29.80 26.50
N TRP A 67 -2.81 30.89 25.85
CA TRP A 67 -2.76 31.04 24.40
C TRP A 67 -1.33 30.98 23.85
N ARG A 68 -0.38 31.69 24.48
CA ARG A 68 1.05 31.62 24.09
C ARG A 68 1.59 30.20 24.20
N VAL A 69 1.35 29.52 25.32
CA VAL A 69 1.79 28.12 25.53
C VAL A 69 1.20 27.19 24.47
N TYR A 70 -0.08 27.37 24.11
CA TYR A 70 -0.70 26.60 23.03
C TYR A 70 -0.03 26.87 21.69
N LYS A 71 0.25 28.14 21.33
CA LYS A 71 0.91 28.49 20.08
C LYS A 71 2.34 27.99 19.99
N ASP A 72 3.11 28.04 21.07
CA ASP A 72 4.45 27.46 21.13
C ASP A 72 4.41 25.94 20.94
N ALA A 73 3.42 25.26 21.53
CA ALA A 73 3.23 23.83 21.35
C ALA A 73 2.82 23.45 19.91
N GLU A 74 1.98 24.26 19.24
CA GLU A 74 1.67 24.07 17.81
C GLU A 74 2.89 24.23 16.92
N ALA A 75 3.71 25.25 17.16
CA ALA A 75 4.94 25.49 16.41
C ALA A 75 5.96 24.35 16.59
N ALA A 76 6.09 23.83 17.81
CA ALA A 76 6.92 22.66 18.10
C ALA A 76 6.40 21.40 17.38
N LEU A 77 5.09 21.17 17.36
CA LEU A 77 4.48 20.06 16.63
C LEU A 77 4.75 20.16 15.13
N ALA A 78 4.57 21.33 14.52
CA ALA A 78 4.86 21.54 13.10
C ALA A 78 6.33 21.23 12.76
N THR A 79 7.25 21.64 13.61
CA THR A 79 8.69 21.32 13.47
C THR A 79 8.94 19.81 13.52
N ALA A 80 8.28 19.09 14.44
CA ALA A 80 8.41 17.65 14.55
C ALA A 80 7.76 16.90 13.38
N GLU A 81 6.66 17.40 12.82
CA GLU A 81 6.07 16.86 11.59
C GLU A 81 7.06 16.96 10.41
N GLN A 82 7.73 18.10 10.26
CA GLN A 82 8.77 18.27 9.25
C GLN A 82 9.93 17.28 9.45
N ARG A 83 10.36 17.03 10.69
CA ARG A 83 11.39 16.01 10.99
C ARG A 83 10.96 14.60 10.56
N VAL A 84 9.68 14.24 10.77
CA VAL A 84 9.14 12.95 10.29
C VAL A 84 9.22 12.87 8.76
N VAL A 85 8.86 13.93 8.04
CA VAL A 85 8.95 13.97 6.57
C VAL A 85 10.40 13.78 6.10
N THR A 86 11.35 14.48 6.72
CA THR A 86 12.79 14.33 6.41
C THR A 86 13.26 12.89 6.67
N ALA A 87 12.97 12.32 7.85
CA ALA A 87 13.37 10.96 8.19
C ALA A 87 12.74 9.90 7.25
N GLN A 88 11.50 10.11 6.80
CA GLN A 88 10.87 9.26 5.78
C GLN A 88 11.60 9.33 4.44
N SER A 89 12.06 10.52 4.04
CA SER A 89 12.82 10.69 2.80
C SER A 89 14.16 9.96 2.86
N GLU A 90 14.89 10.06 3.98
CA GLU A 90 16.15 9.35 4.20
C GLU A 90 15.96 7.84 4.17
N MET A 91 14.89 7.33 4.80
CA MET A 91 14.57 5.90 4.77
C MET A 91 14.29 5.40 3.35
N ARG A 92 13.59 6.17 2.52
CA ARG A 92 13.36 5.83 1.10
C ARG A 92 14.68 5.79 0.33
N VAL A 93 15.55 6.79 0.49
CA VAL A 93 16.86 6.85 -0.17
C VAL A 93 17.71 5.63 0.23
N ALA A 94 17.78 5.31 1.52
CA ALA A 94 18.52 4.14 2.02
C ALA A 94 17.95 2.82 1.47
N HIS A 95 16.63 2.70 1.36
CA HIS A 95 15.98 1.54 0.77
C HIS A 95 16.31 1.39 -0.73
N THR A 96 16.17 2.46 -1.52
CA THR A 96 16.52 2.46 -2.94
C THR A 96 17.98 2.09 -3.17
N ARG A 97 18.90 2.62 -2.36
CA ARG A 97 20.33 2.27 -2.45
C ARG A 97 20.55 0.77 -2.21
N LEU A 98 19.94 0.21 -1.16
CA LEU A 98 20.07 -1.22 -0.86
C LEU A 98 19.50 -2.09 -1.98
N SER A 99 18.31 -1.77 -2.48
CA SER A 99 17.69 -2.53 -3.59
C SER A 99 18.53 -2.48 -4.86
N ARG A 100 19.18 -1.35 -5.16
CA ARG A 100 20.12 -1.26 -6.30
C ARG A 100 21.31 -2.20 -6.13
N LEU A 101 21.91 -2.27 -4.94
CA LEU A 101 23.00 -3.19 -4.67
C LEU A 101 22.53 -4.65 -4.75
N GLU A 102 21.35 -4.98 -4.23
CA GLU A 102 20.77 -6.34 -4.34
C GLU A 102 20.51 -6.76 -5.79
N ASN A 103 20.14 -5.83 -6.67
CA ASN A 103 19.99 -6.09 -8.10
C ASN A 103 21.36 -6.36 -8.75
N MET A 104 22.36 -5.51 -8.48
CA MET A 104 23.71 -5.72 -9.03
C MET A 104 24.30 -7.05 -8.57
N ARG A 105 24.07 -7.46 -7.31
CA ARG A 105 24.50 -8.79 -6.82
C ARG A 105 23.87 -9.93 -7.61
N ARG A 106 22.57 -9.83 -7.90
CA ARG A 106 21.84 -10.84 -8.71
C ARG A 106 22.36 -10.90 -10.14
N GLU A 107 22.62 -9.77 -10.77
CA GLU A 107 23.19 -9.70 -12.11
C GLU A 107 24.61 -10.31 -12.18
N GLU A 108 25.42 -10.12 -11.13
CA GLU A 108 26.74 -10.75 -11.02
C GLU A 108 26.65 -12.27 -10.82
N GLU A 109 25.70 -12.74 -10.00
CA GLU A 109 25.42 -14.17 -9.81
C GLU A 109 24.96 -14.83 -11.14
N ASP A 110 24.11 -14.16 -11.91
CA ASP A 110 23.59 -14.65 -13.21
C ASP A 110 24.68 -14.72 -14.29
N THR A 111 25.53 -13.69 -14.37
CA THR A 111 26.65 -13.66 -15.34
C THR A 111 27.70 -14.72 -15.04
N THR A 112 28.03 -14.93 -13.76
CA THR A 112 28.97 -15.98 -13.34
C THR A 112 28.41 -17.39 -13.60
N SER A 113 27.12 -17.59 -13.37
CA SER A 113 26.45 -18.88 -13.60
C SER A 113 26.25 -19.19 -15.09
N GLY A 114 26.01 -18.17 -15.92
CA GLY A 114 25.86 -18.31 -17.37
C GLY A 114 27.15 -18.68 -18.10
N ALA A 115 28.31 -18.19 -17.63
CA ALA A 115 29.62 -18.53 -18.20
C ALA A 115 29.95 -20.03 -18.11
N ASN A 116 29.45 -20.74 -17.09
CA ASN A 116 29.63 -22.19 -16.96
C ASN A 116 28.61 -23.04 -17.75
N ARG A 117 27.51 -22.46 -18.25
CA ARG A 117 26.55 -23.15 -19.13
C ARG A 117 26.79 -22.92 -20.62
N GLY A 118 27.49 -21.85 -21.00
CA GLY A 118 27.73 -21.47 -22.40
C GLY A 118 28.87 -22.21 -23.13
N SER A 119 29.81 -22.81 -22.40
CA SER A 119 30.98 -23.47 -23.03
C SER A 119 30.69 -24.85 -23.62
N HIS A 120 29.54 -25.47 -23.31
CA HIS A 120 29.17 -26.78 -23.87
C HIS A 120 28.31 -26.70 -25.14
N ALA A 121 27.79 -25.52 -25.49
CA ALA A 121 26.92 -25.33 -26.66
C ALA A 121 27.65 -24.84 -27.92
N ARG A 122 28.94 -24.51 -27.84
CA ARG A 122 29.73 -24.03 -29.01
C ARG A 122 30.46 -25.12 -29.80
N TYR A 123 30.40 -26.38 -29.39
CA TYR A 123 31.04 -27.51 -30.09
C TYR A 123 30.06 -28.46 -30.83
N SER A 124 28.77 -28.13 -30.95
CA SER A 124 27.81 -28.99 -31.69
C SER A 124 27.46 -28.51 -33.10
N ASN A 125 28.13 -27.48 -33.65
CA ASN A 125 27.83 -26.93 -34.98
C ASN A 125 28.96 -27.07 -36.01
N VAL A 126 29.86 -28.04 -35.82
CA VAL A 126 30.76 -28.45 -36.90
C VAL A 126 30.34 -29.85 -37.35
N ARG A 127 29.80 -29.91 -38.57
CA ARG A 127 29.59 -31.09 -39.42
C ARG A 127 28.25 -31.81 -39.30
N SER A 128 27.25 -31.30 -40.02
CA SER A 128 26.35 -32.13 -40.82
C SER A 128 25.74 -31.27 -41.93
N GLU A 129 26.53 -31.09 -42.99
CA GLU A 129 25.97 -30.91 -44.34
C GLU A 129 25.24 -32.22 -44.66
N GLY A 130 23.91 -32.15 -44.69
CA GLY A 130 23.04 -33.32 -44.84
C GLY A 130 21.66 -32.88 -45.27
N ALA A 131 21.49 -32.81 -46.59
CA ALA A 131 20.32 -32.37 -47.31
C ALA A 131 19.03 -33.16 -46.99
N TYR A 132 17.90 -32.44 -47.05
CA TYR A 132 16.49 -32.88 -47.21
C TYR A 132 15.84 -33.81 -46.15
N GLY A 133 14.84 -33.27 -45.44
CA GLY A 133 13.64 -34.04 -45.06
C GLY A 133 13.10 -33.84 -43.63
N ARG A 134 11.76 -33.69 -43.55
CA ARG A 134 10.87 -33.72 -42.34
C ARG A 134 10.96 -32.48 -41.44
N ARG A 135 9.94 -31.63 -41.28
CA ARG A 135 8.47 -31.77 -41.13
C ARG A 135 8.05 -32.60 -39.92
N ASN A 136 7.55 -31.88 -38.91
CA ASN A 136 6.72 -32.30 -37.76
C ASN A 136 7.38 -32.89 -36.49
N ASP A 137 8.13 -32.09 -35.72
CA ASP A 137 8.44 -32.41 -34.31
C ASP A 137 8.20 -31.25 -33.32
N TYR A 138 7.33 -30.27 -33.68
CA TYR A 138 7.10 -29.07 -32.86
C TYR A 138 5.86 -29.15 -31.94
N PHE A 139 5.31 -30.34 -31.69
CA PHE A 139 4.07 -30.52 -30.93
C PHE A 139 4.18 -31.31 -29.61
N ASP A 140 5.38 -31.77 -29.21
CA ASP A 140 5.52 -32.60 -27.99
C ASP A 140 6.07 -31.84 -26.77
N SER A 141 6.73 -30.69 -26.93
CA SER A 141 7.25 -29.91 -25.79
C SER A 141 6.18 -29.11 -25.02
N GLY A 142 4.95 -29.04 -25.51
CA GLY A 142 3.84 -28.36 -24.81
C GLY A 142 3.25 -29.18 -23.65
N ALA A 143 3.21 -30.51 -23.79
CA ALA A 143 2.58 -31.39 -22.81
C ALA A 143 3.42 -31.55 -21.53
N GLU A 144 4.75 -31.55 -21.65
CA GLU A 144 5.65 -31.61 -20.49
C GLU A 144 5.62 -30.34 -19.64
N TYR A 145 5.57 -29.16 -20.29
CA TYR A 145 5.50 -27.90 -19.55
C TYR A 145 4.20 -27.77 -18.73
N GLN A 146 3.10 -28.31 -19.26
CA GLN A 146 1.81 -28.30 -18.58
C GLN A 146 1.74 -29.31 -17.42
N LYS A 147 2.36 -30.49 -17.55
CA LYS A 147 2.52 -31.44 -16.43
C LYS A 147 3.36 -30.87 -15.29
N SER A 148 4.50 -30.23 -15.60
CA SER A 148 5.37 -29.61 -14.59
C SER A 148 4.65 -28.50 -13.80
N ARG A 149 3.85 -27.68 -14.50
CA ARG A 149 3.08 -26.59 -13.87
C ARG A 149 1.98 -27.10 -12.93
N ASN A 150 1.29 -28.19 -13.27
CA ASN A 150 0.29 -28.79 -12.39
C ASN A 150 0.93 -29.42 -11.14
N GLN A 151 2.07 -30.09 -11.30
CA GLN A 151 2.78 -30.73 -10.19
C GLN A 151 3.30 -29.71 -9.14
N TYR A 152 3.66 -28.50 -9.57
CA TYR A 152 4.04 -27.42 -8.66
C TYR A 152 2.85 -26.82 -7.90
N ARG A 153 1.65 -26.82 -8.51
CA ARG A 153 0.42 -26.34 -7.90
C ARG A 153 -0.08 -27.28 -6.80
N ASP A 154 0.02 -28.58 -7.03
CA ASP A 154 -0.41 -29.60 -6.04
C ASP A 154 0.50 -29.60 -4.80
N ARG A 155 1.83 -29.45 -4.95
CA ARG A 155 2.76 -29.30 -3.81
C ARG A 155 2.50 -28.05 -2.96
N GLN A 156 1.93 -27.00 -3.52
CA GLN A 156 1.58 -25.79 -2.77
C GLN A 156 0.27 -25.96 -1.99
N GLN A 157 -0.67 -26.78 -2.46
CA GLN A 157 -1.90 -27.07 -1.72
C GLN A 157 -1.66 -27.99 -0.51
N GLU A 158 -0.77 -28.99 -0.63
CA GLU A 158 -0.42 -29.86 0.50
C GLU A 158 0.24 -29.10 1.66
N LYS A 159 1.09 -28.10 1.36
CA LYS A 159 1.71 -27.25 2.41
C LYS A 159 0.71 -26.40 3.18
N ASN A 160 -0.44 -26.06 2.59
CA ASN A 160 -1.46 -25.25 3.25
C ASN A 160 -2.47 -26.08 4.07
N GLN A 161 -2.56 -27.40 3.87
CA GLN A 161 -3.50 -28.26 4.61
C GLN A 161 -2.87 -28.96 5.83
N GLY A 162 -1.53 -29.06 5.92
CA GLY A 162 -0.85 -29.75 7.02
C GLY A 162 -0.71 -28.96 8.34
N GLY A 163 -1.15 -27.71 8.41
CA GLY A 163 -0.86 -26.81 9.55
C GLY A 163 -1.91 -26.70 10.66
N SER A 164 -3.10 -27.30 10.50
CA SER A 164 -4.25 -27.01 11.39
C SER A 164 -4.72 -28.22 12.21
N SER A 165 -3.81 -28.92 12.88
CA SER A 165 -4.19 -29.91 13.90
C SER A 165 -3.13 -30.01 14.97
N ARG A 166 -3.24 -29.17 16.02
CA ARG A 166 -2.82 -29.46 17.42
C ARG A 166 -2.97 -28.21 18.29
N ARG A 167 -4.04 -28.20 19.10
CA ARG A 167 -4.12 -27.77 20.52
C ARG A 167 -5.57 -27.39 20.86
N ARG A 168 -6.41 -28.41 21.05
CA ARG A 168 -7.53 -28.32 21.98
C ARG A 168 -6.99 -28.72 23.35
N SER A 169 -6.81 -27.75 24.22
CA SER A 169 -6.64 -27.96 25.66
C SER A 169 -7.82 -27.31 26.34
N ALA A 170 -8.53 -28.12 27.12
CA ALA A 170 -9.72 -27.78 27.86
C ALA A 170 -9.49 -26.56 28.78
N SER A 171 -10.49 -25.68 28.86
CA SER A 171 -10.60 -24.69 29.92
C SER A 171 -12.03 -24.73 30.48
N PRO A 172 -12.18 -24.47 31.78
CA PRO A 172 -13.34 -24.85 32.58
C PRO A 172 -14.57 -23.99 32.30
N GLN A 173 -15.74 -24.61 32.51
CA GLN A 173 -17.05 -23.98 32.45
C GLN A 173 -17.13 -22.80 33.43
N PHE A 174 -17.28 -21.59 32.88
CA PHE A 174 -17.69 -20.41 33.63
C PHE A 174 -19.18 -20.18 33.38
N VAL A 175 -19.94 -20.11 34.47
CA VAL A 175 -21.37 -19.83 34.51
C VAL A 175 -21.69 -18.46 33.89
N PRO A 176 -22.70 -18.35 33.01
CA PRO A 176 -23.05 -17.07 32.38
C PRO A 176 -23.88 -16.23 33.35
N MET A 177 -23.28 -15.18 33.93
CA MET A 177 -24.06 -14.10 34.53
C MET A 177 -24.55 -13.16 33.43
N SER A 178 -25.87 -12.94 33.42
CA SER A 178 -26.61 -12.08 32.49
C SER A 178 -26.02 -10.67 32.45
N ALA A 179 -25.24 -10.37 31.42
CA ALA A 179 -24.79 -9.02 31.12
C ALA A 179 -25.96 -8.21 30.53
N PRO A 180 -26.17 -6.96 30.97
CA PRO A 180 -27.19 -6.08 30.40
C PRO A 180 -26.93 -5.88 28.91
N SER A 181 -28.00 -5.96 28.13
CA SER A 181 -28.03 -5.83 26.68
C SER A 181 -27.30 -4.55 26.25
N ALA A 182 -26.12 -4.73 25.66
CA ALA A 182 -25.34 -3.63 25.09
C ALA A 182 -26.22 -2.87 24.08
N PRO A 183 -26.26 -1.53 24.14
CA PRO A 183 -27.03 -0.74 23.19
C PRO A 183 -26.56 -1.07 21.78
N LYS A 184 -27.52 -1.40 20.89
CA LYS A 184 -27.29 -1.67 19.46
C LYS A 184 -26.62 -0.44 18.84
N LYS A 185 -25.28 -0.38 18.87
CA LYS A 185 -24.50 0.62 18.16
C LYS A 185 -24.92 0.56 16.70
N GLN A 186 -25.57 1.62 16.26
CA GLN A 186 -26.10 1.79 14.92
C GLN A 186 -25.02 1.40 13.91
N ARG A 187 -25.36 0.50 12.97
CA ARG A 187 -24.52 0.11 11.83
C ARG A 187 -24.39 1.24 10.80
N ALA A 188 -24.29 2.49 11.25
CA ALA A 188 -24.55 3.69 10.45
C ALA A 188 -23.53 3.94 9.32
N ASN A 189 -22.43 3.18 9.24
CA ASN A 189 -21.35 3.43 8.29
C ASN A 189 -20.95 2.18 7.49
N ARG A 190 -21.90 1.36 7.05
CA ARG A 190 -21.62 0.26 6.11
C ARG A 190 -21.95 0.66 4.68
N ILE A 191 -21.05 0.33 3.74
CA ILE A 191 -21.33 0.47 2.32
C ILE A 191 -22.50 -0.45 1.96
N THR A 192 -23.58 0.15 1.44
CA THR A 192 -24.78 -0.55 1.01
C THR A 192 -24.76 -0.87 -0.49
N SER A 193 -25.52 -1.87 -0.92
CA SER A 193 -25.68 -2.19 -2.36
C SER A 193 -26.18 -0.99 -3.16
N ASN A 194 -27.10 -0.20 -2.59
CA ASN A 194 -27.65 0.99 -3.24
C ASN A 194 -26.59 2.07 -3.46
N GLN A 195 -25.69 2.29 -2.49
CA GLN A 195 -24.56 3.22 -2.65
C GLN A 195 -23.60 2.76 -3.74
N ILE A 196 -23.31 1.45 -3.81
CA ILE A 196 -22.46 0.88 -4.87
C ILE A 196 -23.12 1.10 -6.23
N GLN A 197 -24.41 0.80 -6.37
CA GLN A 197 -25.14 0.98 -7.62
C GLN A 197 -25.22 2.45 -8.05
N ALA A 198 -25.52 3.36 -7.11
CA ALA A 198 -25.55 4.80 -7.36
C ALA A 198 -24.18 5.33 -7.82
N TRP A 199 -23.10 4.84 -7.20
CA TRP A 199 -21.75 5.20 -7.60
C TRP A 199 -21.40 4.72 -9.02
N HIS A 200 -21.77 3.48 -9.38
CA HIS A 200 -21.55 2.96 -10.75
C HIS A 200 -22.38 3.74 -11.79
N ALA A 201 -23.62 4.13 -11.46
CA ALA A 201 -24.43 4.98 -12.31
C ALA A 201 -23.78 6.36 -12.50
N ALA A 202 -23.30 6.98 -11.42
CA ALA A 202 -22.57 8.25 -11.49
C ALA A 202 -21.29 8.16 -12.34
N CYS A 203 -20.53 7.06 -12.22
CA CYS A 203 -19.38 6.80 -13.11
C CYS A 203 -19.82 6.69 -14.58
N THR A 204 -20.92 5.99 -14.85
CA THR A 204 -21.42 5.79 -16.21
C THR A 204 -21.82 7.12 -16.83
N GLU A 205 -22.56 7.97 -16.11
CA GLU A 205 -22.95 9.31 -16.59
C GLU A 205 -21.73 10.22 -16.78
N ALA A 206 -20.84 10.30 -15.79
CA ALA A 206 -19.65 11.16 -15.86
C ALA A 206 -18.71 10.77 -17.01
N PHE A 207 -18.64 9.49 -17.38
CA PHE A 207 -17.71 9.02 -18.41
C PHE A 207 -18.25 9.14 -19.84
N LYS A 208 -19.53 9.50 -20.02
CA LYS A 208 -20.12 9.80 -21.34
C LYS A 208 -19.46 11.02 -21.95
N ASP A 209 -19.39 12.13 -21.19
CA ASP A 209 -18.73 13.36 -21.61
C ASP A 209 -17.54 13.69 -20.70
N LYS A 210 -16.37 13.19 -21.12
CA LYS A 210 -15.12 13.41 -20.39
C LYS A 210 -14.62 14.84 -20.50
N THR A 211 -15.03 15.58 -21.54
CA THR A 211 -14.60 16.96 -21.75
C THR A 211 -15.27 17.91 -20.75
N ALA A 212 -16.47 17.57 -20.29
CA ALA A 212 -17.17 18.30 -19.24
C ALA A 212 -16.81 17.83 -17.81
N MET A 213 -16.03 16.75 -17.66
CA MET A 213 -15.78 16.16 -16.35
C MET A 213 -14.81 17.03 -15.52
N ARG A 214 -15.32 17.58 -14.42
CA ARG A 214 -14.55 18.41 -13.48
C ARG A 214 -14.01 17.66 -12.27
N ALA A 215 -14.61 16.52 -11.92
CA ALA A 215 -14.19 15.71 -10.79
C ALA A 215 -14.46 14.23 -11.08
N PHE A 216 -13.64 13.37 -10.47
CA PHE A 216 -13.82 11.93 -10.55
C PHE A 216 -14.88 11.46 -9.51
N PRO A 217 -15.90 10.67 -9.90
CA PRO A 217 -16.90 10.18 -8.94
C PRO A 217 -16.29 9.31 -7.83
N GLU A 218 -16.32 9.79 -6.59
CA GLU A 218 -15.71 9.10 -5.46
C GLU A 218 -16.49 7.82 -5.07
N PRO A 219 -15.80 6.68 -4.87
CA PRO A 219 -16.43 5.46 -4.38
C PRO A 219 -16.90 5.61 -2.93
N PRO A 220 -17.97 4.88 -2.53
CA PRO A 220 -18.45 4.91 -1.16
C PRO A 220 -17.39 4.40 -0.19
N THR A 221 -17.35 5.02 0.99
CA THR A 221 -16.33 4.75 2.02
C THR A 221 -16.95 4.25 3.31
N GLU A 222 -16.32 3.25 3.91
CA GLU A 222 -16.58 2.83 5.29
C GLU A 222 -15.26 2.71 6.07
N PRO A 223 -15.30 2.76 7.42
CA PRO A 223 -14.14 2.52 8.25
C PRO A 223 -13.48 1.17 7.90
N CYS A 224 -12.19 1.22 7.58
CA CYS A 224 -11.41 0.04 7.26
C CYS A 224 -10.56 -0.37 8.47
N SER A 225 -10.58 -1.66 8.82
CA SER A 225 -9.76 -2.21 9.91
C SER A 225 -8.30 -2.49 9.51
N ASP A 226 -7.97 -2.39 8.21
CA ASP A 226 -6.62 -2.62 7.71
C ASP A 226 -5.75 -1.38 7.97
N LEU A 227 -4.78 -1.52 8.87
CA LEU A 227 -3.84 -0.45 9.22
C LEU A 227 -3.02 0.02 8.03
N THR A 228 -2.73 -0.86 7.06
CA THR A 228 -2.00 -0.46 5.84
C THR A 228 -2.82 0.53 5.01
N CYS A 229 -4.14 0.36 4.98
CA CYS A 229 -5.04 1.29 4.31
C CYS A 229 -5.05 2.67 4.98
N ALA A 230 -4.97 2.73 6.31
CA ALA A 230 -4.93 3.98 7.07
C ALA A 230 -3.61 4.76 6.90
N LEU A 231 -2.51 4.05 6.68
CA LEU A 231 -1.17 4.65 6.53
C LEU A 231 -0.84 5.07 5.09
N THR A 232 -1.59 4.59 4.09
CA THR A 232 -1.32 4.90 2.68
C THR A 232 -1.94 6.24 2.30
N SER A 233 -1.13 7.21 1.87
CA SER A 233 -1.63 8.41 1.19
C SER A 233 -2.18 8.03 -0.19
N ARG A 234 -3.43 8.42 -0.48
CA ARG A 234 -4.19 8.06 -1.68
C ARG A 234 -4.86 9.29 -2.27
N THR A 235 -5.10 9.23 -3.58
CA THR A 235 -5.88 10.21 -4.32
C THR A 235 -7.36 10.09 -3.97
N LEU A 236 -7.86 8.85 -3.84
CA LEU A 236 -9.24 8.59 -3.43
C LEU A 236 -9.35 8.46 -1.91
N LYS A 237 -10.45 8.98 -1.34
CA LYS A 237 -10.78 8.77 0.07
C LYS A 237 -11.05 7.30 0.40
N ALA A 238 -11.58 6.54 -0.56
CA ALA A 238 -11.82 5.11 -0.38
C ALA A 238 -10.51 4.33 -0.41
N CYS A 239 -10.31 3.48 0.59
CA CYS A 239 -9.17 2.57 0.59
C CYS A 239 -9.35 1.42 -0.41
N LYS A 240 -8.28 0.66 -0.64
CA LYS A 240 -8.26 -0.54 -1.51
C LYS A 240 -9.37 -1.52 -1.14
N CYS A 241 -9.61 -1.76 0.15
CA CYS A 241 -10.63 -2.69 0.61
C CYS A 241 -12.06 -2.21 0.27
N ASN A 242 -12.33 -0.91 0.41
CA ASN A 242 -13.64 -0.33 0.07
C ASN A 242 -13.87 -0.36 -1.44
N ILE A 243 -12.85 -0.04 -2.24
CA ILE A 243 -12.92 -0.16 -3.69
C ILE A 243 -13.19 -1.62 -4.08
N LYS A 244 -12.46 -2.60 -3.52
CA LYS A 244 -12.71 -4.03 -3.76
C LYS A 244 -14.16 -4.44 -3.46
N LYS A 245 -14.73 -3.94 -2.36
CA LYS A 245 -16.14 -4.21 -2.01
C LYS A 245 -17.11 -3.67 -3.05
N CYS A 246 -16.82 -2.52 -3.68
CA CYS A 246 -17.66 -1.95 -4.74
C CYS A 246 -17.69 -2.77 -6.05
N PHE A 247 -16.74 -3.70 -6.21
CA PHE A 247 -16.65 -4.62 -7.35
C PHE A 247 -16.98 -6.08 -6.99
N ALA A 248 -17.22 -6.38 -5.71
CA ALA A 248 -17.50 -7.74 -5.27
C ALA A 248 -18.80 -8.26 -5.92
N GLY A 249 -18.73 -9.46 -6.54
CA GLY A 249 -19.87 -10.10 -7.19
C GLY A 249 -20.24 -9.57 -8.57
N ARG A 250 -19.53 -8.57 -9.13
CA ARG A 250 -19.74 -8.13 -10.51
C ARG A 250 -19.10 -9.12 -11.48
N SER A 251 -19.84 -9.53 -12.51
CA SER A 251 -19.32 -10.36 -13.61
C SER A 251 -18.56 -9.56 -14.67
N THR A 252 -18.70 -8.23 -14.68
CA THR A 252 -18.20 -7.31 -15.71
C THR A 252 -16.82 -6.72 -15.42
N LEU A 253 -16.00 -7.37 -14.58
CA LEU A 253 -14.70 -6.82 -14.14
C LEU A 253 -13.74 -6.47 -15.29
N LYS A 254 -13.77 -7.22 -16.40
CA LYS A 254 -12.97 -6.91 -17.59
C LYS A 254 -13.39 -5.58 -18.24
N THR A 255 -14.69 -5.36 -18.35
CA THR A 255 -15.27 -4.12 -18.87
C THR A 255 -14.99 -2.96 -17.94
N ASP A 256 -15.19 -3.16 -16.63
CA ASP A 256 -14.90 -2.16 -15.61
C ASP A 256 -13.40 -1.77 -15.67
N ARG A 257 -12.49 -2.75 -15.78
CA ARG A 257 -11.04 -2.49 -15.94
C ARG A 257 -10.76 -1.58 -17.15
N LEU A 258 -11.35 -1.87 -18.30
CA LEU A 258 -11.17 -1.05 -19.50
C LEU A 258 -11.82 0.33 -19.36
N GLN A 259 -12.90 0.45 -18.59
CA GLN A 259 -13.58 1.72 -18.35
C GLN A 259 -12.76 2.66 -17.47
N PHE A 260 -12.08 2.13 -16.45
CA PHE A 260 -11.23 2.90 -15.53
C PHE A 260 -9.77 3.07 -16.00
N HIS A 261 -9.42 2.69 -17.23
CA HIS A 261 -8.04 2.86 -17.73
C HIS A 261 -7.66 4.36 -17.80
N PRO A 262 -6.53 4.81 -17.24
CA PRO A 262 -6.16 6.22 -17.17
C PRO A 262 -6.10 6.90 -18.55
N ASP A 263 -5.68 6.19 -19.60
CA ASP A 263 -5.61 6.74 -20.97
C ASP A 263 -6.97 7.18 -21.53
N LYS A 264 -8.08 6.59 -21.06
CA LYS A 264 -9.42 7.01 -21.48
C LYS A 264 -9.78 8.42 -21.00
N PHE A 265 -9.04 8.96 -20.04
CA PHE A 265 -9.25 10.29 -19.47
C PHE A 265 -8.32 11.35 -20.09
N SER A 266 -7.75 11.09 -21.26
CA SER A 266 -6.96 12.07 -22.03
C SER A 266 -7.77 13.28 -22.49
N ALA A 267 -9.06 13.11 -22.76
CA ALA A 267 -9.98 14.19 -23.19
C ALA A 267 -10.49 15.08 -22.03
N VAL A 268 -10.08 14.82 -20.79
CA VAL A 268 -10.49 15.61 -19.61
C VAL A 268 -9.77 16.97 -19.63
N PRO A 269 -10.41 18.07 -19.19
CA PRO A 269 -9.80 19.39 -19.09
C PRO A 269 -8.45 19.38 -18.36
N GLU A 270 -7.48 20.13 -18.88
CA GLU A 270 -6.08 20.10 -18.44
C GLU A 270 -5.92 20.37 -16.93
N ASP A 271 -6.73 21.28 -16.39
CA ASP A 271 -6.72 21.70 -14.98
C ASP A 271 -7.00 20.56 -14.00
N VAL A 272 -7.79 19.55 -14.40
CA VAL A 272 -8.20 18.44 -13.54
C VAL A 272 -7.75 17.06 -14.05
N ARG A 273 -7.18 16.99 -15.26
CA ARG A 273 -6.83 15.75 -15.95
C ARG A 273 -5.94 14.84 -15.12
N GLU A 274 -4.86 15.38 -14.56
CA GLU A 274 -3.89 14.58 -13.80
C GLU A 274 -4.50 14.00 -12.52
N GLN A 275 -5.33 14.77 -11.80
CA GLN A 275 -6.03 14.28 -10.62
C GLN A 275 -7.01 13.16 -10.97
N VAL A 276 -7.77 13.34 -12.04
CA VAL A 276 -8.72 12.34 -12.56
C VAL A 276 -7.99 11.07 -13.00
N LYS A 277 -6.89 11.19 -13.75
CA LYS A 277 -6.09 10.04 -14.20
C LYS A 277 -5.52 9.26 -13.02
N LYS A 278 -5.03 9.94 -11.97
CA LYS A 278 -4.55 9.29 -10.74
C LYS A 278 -5.67 8.54 -10.03
N ALA A 279 -6.84 9.16 -9.86
CA ALA A 279 -8.01 8.53 -9.25
C ALA A 279 -8.48 7.30 -10.04
N ALA A 280 -8.60 7.41 -11.37
CA ALA A 280 -8.94 6.30 -12.25
C ALA A 280 -7.89 5.17 -12.16
N GLY A 281 -6.61 5.54 -12.16
CA GLY A 281 -5.48 4.61 -12.03
C GLY A 281 -5.52 3.80 -10.74
N GLU A 282 -5.89 4.41 -9.61
CA GLU A 282 -6.07 3.67 -8.35
C GLU A 282 -7.16 2.61 -8.47
N ILE A 283 -8.31 2.94 -9.06
CA ILE A 283 -9.38 1.96 -9.29
C ILE A 283 -8.93 0.87 -10.25
N PHE A 284 -8.27 1.24 -11.35
CA PHE A 284 -7.75 0.31 -12.34
C PHE A 284 -6.83 -0.74 -11.70
N VAL A 285 -5.87 -0.32 -10.88
CA VAL A 285 -4.95 -1.23 -10.18
C VAL A 285 -5.72 -2.18 -9.26
N VAL A 286 -6.73 -1.69 -8.55
CA VAL A 286 -7.56 -2.52 -7.67
C VAL A 286 -8.36 -3.55 -8.47
N VAL A 287 -9.05 -3.13 -9.52
CA VAL A 287 -9.85 -4.03 -10.38
C VAL A 287 -8.96 -5.07 -11.06
N ASN A 288 -7.79 -4.66 -11.57
CA ASN A 288 -6.81 -5.59 -12.17
C ASN A 288 -6.31 -6.62 -11.15
N GLY A 289 -6.13 -6.23 -9.89
CA GLY A 289 -5.77 -7.14 -8.80
C GLY A 289 -6.91 -8.01 -8.25
N ILE A 290 -8.14 -7.88 -8.77
CA ILE A 290 -9.25 -8.82 -8.50
C ILE A 290 -9.34 -9.86 -9.63
N LEU A 291 -8.94 -9.50 -10.85
CA LEU A 291 -8.94 -10.39 -12.02
C LEU A 291 -7.82 -11.44 -12.00
N ASN A 292 -6.73 -11.15 -11.29
CA ASN A 292 -5.58 -12.03 -11.11
C ASN A 292 -5.70 -12.83 -9.82
#